data_AF-A0A1Q9TPJ8-F1
#
_entry.id   AF-A0A1Q9TPJ8-F1
#
_cell.length_a   1.000
_cell.length_b   1.000
_cell.length_c   1.000
_cell.angle_alpha   90.00
_cell.angle_beta   90.00
_cell.angle_gamma   90.00
#
_symmetry.space_group_name_H-M   'P 1'
#
loop_
_entity.id
_entity.type
_entity.pdbx_description
1 polymer ?
#
loop_
_entity_poly.entity_id
_entity_poly.type
_entity_poly.pdbx_seq_one_letter_code
_entity_poly.pdbx_strand_id
1 'polypeptide(L)'
;MTEAHALPAPIVPYDWGGVDTSVDDETPELLSEDQLDRYVETVAELLRSAGLDVDTGRDDPTHLSVRRSGGRFTLDLYIRDDRSTEWAIEGGDEVSEGTTAVRLASFLVPLMTVDADR
;
A
#
# COMPACT_ATOMS: atom_id res chain seq x y z
N MET A 1 49.61 10.89 -19.04
CA MET A 1 48.44 11.30 -19.84
C MET A 1 47.24 10.67 -19.15
N THR A 2 46.45 11.46 -18.44
CA THR A 2 45.33 10.97 -17.63
C THR A 2 44.06 11.14 -18.47
N GLU A 3 43.40 10.04 -18.80
CA GLU A 3 42.11 10.06 -19.49
C GLU A 3 41.07 10.75 -18.60
N ALA A 4 40.48 11.82 -19.10
CA ALA A 4 39.32 12.45 -18.48
C ALA A 4 38.08 11.63 -18.85
N HIS A 5 37.60 10.80 -17.94
CA HIS A 5 36.28 10.20 -18.08
C HIS A 5 35.22 11.30 -17.97
N ALA A 6 34.57 11.62 -19.09
CA ALA A 6 33.43 12.51 -19.11
C ALA A 6 32.32 11.90 -18.26
N LEU A 7 31.98 12.56 -17.15
CA LEU A 7 30.83 12.17 -16.34
C LEU A 7 29.56 12.23 -17.21
N PRO A 8 28.63 11.26 -17.07
CA PRO A 8 27.36 11.32 -17.78
C PRO A 8 26.64 12.62 -17.44
N ALA A 9 25.91 13.17 -18.42
CA ALA A 9 25.16 14.40 -18.24
C ALA A 9 24.23 14.25 -17.01
N PRO A 10 24.21 15.25 -16.10
CA PRO A 10 23.33 15.19 -14.95
C PRO A 10 21.88 15.02 -15.43
N ILE A 11 21.12 14.14 -14.76
CA ILE A 11 19.68 14.01 -14.97
C ILE A 11 19.08 15.33 -14.47
N VAL A 12 18.95 16.28 -15.38
CA VAL A 12 18.24 17.53 -15.13
C VAL A 12 16.76 17.17 -14.98
N PRO A 13 16.04 17.71 -13.98
CA PRO A 13 14.60 17.53 -13.90
C PRO A 13 14.00 18.02 -15.21
N TYR A 14 13.55 17.10 -16.05
CA TYR A 14 12.73 17.45 -17.19
C TYR A 14 11.50 18.20 -16.66
N ASP A 15 11.03 19.14 -17.46
CA ASP A 15 9.95 20.11 -17.26
C ASP A 15 8.63 19.50 -16.74
N TRP A 16 8.63 18.99 -15.49
CA TRP A 16 7.46 18.42 -14.81
C TRP A 16 6.34 19.45 -14.66
N GLY A 17 6.66 20.75 -14.71
CA GLY A 17 5.68 21.83 -14.67
C GLY A 17 4.82 21.94 -15.94
N GLY A 18 5.26 21.34 -17.05
CA GLY A 18 4.48 21.23 -18.28
C GLY A 18 3.72 19.91 -18.44
N VAL A 19 3.89 18.97 -17.50
CA VAL A 19 3.11 17.74 -17.47
C VAL A 19 1.73 18.09 -16.95
N ASP A 20 0.72 17.87 -17.78
CA ASP A 20 -0.66 17.97 -17.34
C ASP A 20 -0.92 16.88 -16.30
N THR A 21 -0.93 17.28 -15.03
CA THR A 21 -1.32 16.41 -13.92
C THR A 21 -2.82 16.47 -13.66
N SER A 22 -3.60 17.14 -14.52
CA SER A 22 -5.05 17.03 -14.41
C SER A 22 -5.43 15.56 -14.61
N VAL A 23 -6.25 15.08 -13.69
CA VAL A 23 -6.87 13.78 -13.81
C VAL A 23 -8.11 14.03 -14.66
N ASP A 24 -8.26 13.29 -15.77
CA ASP A 24 -9.48 13.36 -16.58
C ASP A 24 -10.71 13.19 -15.67
N ASP A 25 -11.70 14.07 -15.79
CA ASP A 25 -12.98 14.04 -15.03
C ASP A 25 -13.89 12.85 -15.44
N GLU A 26 -13.36 11.88 -16.18
CA GLU A 26 -14.08 10.68 -16.57
C GLU A 26 -14.26 9.75 -15.37
N THR A 27 -15.49 9.28 -15.17
CA THR A 27 -15.78 8.25 -14.18
C THR A 27 -15.02 6.98 -14.56
N PRO A 28 -14.12 6.47 -13.70
CA PRO A 28 -13.35 5.28 -14.02
C PRO A 28 -14.28 4.06 -14.14
N GLU A 29 -14.07 3.27 -15.19
CA GLU A 29 -14.77 2.00 -15.36
C GLU A 29 -14.37 1.01 -14.27
N LEU A 30 -15.30 0.12 -13.92
CA LEU A 30 -15.04 -1.01 -13.04
C LEU A 30 -13.96 -1.92 -13.65
N LEU A 31 -13.12 -2.48 -12.79
CA LEU A 31 -12.13 -3.46 -13.21
C LEU A 31 -12.81 -4.75 -13.69
N SER A 32 -12.35 -5.31 -14.80
CA SER A 32 -12.67 -6.70 -15.15
C SER A 32 -12.04 -7.66 -14.14
N GLU A 33 -12.48 -8.92 -14.10
CA GLU A 33 -11.94 -9.93 -13.17
C GLU A 33 -10.40 -10.05 -13.28
N ASP A 34 -9.86 -10.22 -14.50
CA ASP A 34 -8.41 -10.26 -14.73
C ASP A 34 -7.66 -8.98 -14.29
N GLN A 35 -8.33 -7.82 -14.38
CA GLN A 35 -7.76 -6.55 -13.95
C GLN A 35 -7.79 -6.42 -12.43
N LEU A 36 -8.86 -6.89 -11.79
CA LEU A 36 -9.00 -6.93 -10.34
C LEU A 36 -7.95 -7.85 -9.74
N ASP A 37 -7.76 -9.06 -10.27
CA ASP A 37 -6.73 -10.00 -9.79
C ASP A 37 -5.33 -9.37 -9.85
N ARG A 38 -4.97 -8.76 -10.98
CA ARG A 38 -3.69 -8.06 -11.14
C ARG A 38 -3.58 -6.86 -10.20
N TYR A 39 -4.68 -6.14 -9.99
CA TYR A 39 -4.72 -4.99 -9.09
C TYR A 39 -4.49 -5.43 -7.64
N VAL A 40 -5.13 -6.51 -7.20
CA VAL A 40 -4.93 -7.07 -5.86
C VAL A 40 -3.49 -7.54 -5.67
N GLU A 41 -2.92 -8.25 -6.65
CA GLU A 41 -1.52 -8.67 -6.62
C GLU A 41 -0.57 -7.46 -6.50
N THR A 42 -0.83 -6.40 -7.26
CA THR A 42 -0.07 -5.15 -7.19
C THR A 42 -0.15 -4.52 -5.81
N VAL A 43 -1.34 -4.42 -5.22
CA VAL A 43 -1.53 -3.87 -3.86
C VAL A 43 -0.78 -4.73 -2.84
N ALA A 44 -0.86 -6.07 -2.95
CA ALA A 44 -0.14 -6.97 -2.07
C ALA A 44 1.39 -6.78 -2.17
N GLU A 45 1.94 -6.62 -3.37
CA GLU A 45 3.37 -6.32 -3.56
C GLU A 45 3.78 -4.97 -2.97
N LEU A 46 2.97 -3.93 -3.16
CA LEU A 46 3.23 -2.61 -2.58
C LEU A 46 3.27 -2.68 -1.04
N LEU A 47 2.30 -3.35 -0.42
CA LEU A 47 2.27 -3.54 1.03
C LEU A 47 3.47 -4.35 1.53
N ARG A 48 3.89 -5.40 0.80
CA ARG A 48 5.12 -6.14 1.11
C ARG A 48 6.36 -5.27 1.00
N SER A 49 6.44 -4.42 -0.02
CA SER A 49 7.56 -3.50 -0.22
C SER A 49 7.65 -2.45 0.89
N ALA A 50 6.52 -2.09 1.50
CA ALA A 50 6.44 -1.26 2.70
C ALA A 50 6.84 -1.98 3.99
N GLY A 51 7.23 -3.25 3.91
CA GLY A 51 7.70 -4.05 5.05
C GLY A 51 6.58 -4.72 5.85
N LEU A 52 5.39 -4.88 5.26
CA LEU A 52 4.28 -5.62 5.84
C LEU A 52 4.28 -7.08 5.37
N ASP A 53 3.88 -7.97 6.26
CA ASP A 53 3.62 -9.36 5.93
C ASP A 53 2.20 -9.46 5.35
N VAL A 54 2.06 -9.93 4.11
CA VAL A 54 0.77 -9.99 3.40
C VAL A 54 0.47 -11.42 2.96
N ASP A 55 -0.62 -11.96 3.49
CA ASP A 55 -1.21 -13.24 3.07
C ASP A 55 -2.38 -12.98 2.11
N THR A 56 -2.35 -13.65 0.96
CA THR A 56 -3.38 -13.61 -0.07
C THR A 56 -4.20 -14.88 0.05
N GLY A 57 -5.48 -14.76 0.44
CA GLY A 57 -6.36 -15.91 0.63
C GLY A 57 -6.47 -16.75 -0.64
N ARG A 58 -6.42 -18.08 -0.52
CA ARG A 58 -6.60 -18.98 -1.69
C ARG A 58 -8.05 -19.05 -2.15
N ASP A 59 -9.00 -18.79 -1.25
CA ASP A 59 -10.43 -18.97 -1.48
C ASP A 59 -11.12 -17.66 -1.93
N ASP A 60 -10.51 -16.51 -1.64
CA ASP A 60 -10.98 -15.19 -2.06
C ASP A 60 -9.78 -14.35 -2.51
N PRO A 61 -9.58 -14.17 -3.84
CA PRO A 61 -8.45 -13.41 -4.37
C PRO A 61 -8.54 -11.92 -4.04
N THR A 62 -9.71 -11.41 -3.61
CA THR A 62 -9.91 -10.00 -3.25
C THR A 62 -9.58 -9.69 -1.80
N HIS A 63 -9.34 -10.72 -0.98
CA HIS A 63 -9.02 -10.61 0.44
C HIS A 63 -7.50 -10.67 0.68
N LEU A 64 -6.97 -9.62 1.30
CA LEU A 64 -5.60 -9.57 1.82
C LEU A 64 -5.63 -9.52 3.36
N SER A 65 -4.85 -10.40 3.98
CA SER A 65 -4.60 -10.37 5.42
C SER A 65 -3.21 -9.79 5.67
N VAL A 66 -3.16 -8.60 6.27
CA VAL A 66 -1.96 -7.78 6.39
C VAL A 66 -1.53 -7.68 7.84
N ARG A 67 -0.24 -7.93 8.11
CA ARG A 67 0.34 -7.89 9.45
C ARG A 67 1.67 -7.15 9.41
N ARG A 68 2.07 -6.61 10.55
CA ARG A 68 3.45 -6.18 10.76
C ARG A 68 4.20 -7.28 11.47
N SER A 69 5.44 -7.56 11.08
CA SER A 69 6.28 -8.52 11.79
C SER A 69 6.40 -8.17 13.27
N GLY A 70 6.05 -9.11 14.16
CA GLY A 70 5.99 -8.90 15.62
C GLY A 70 4.81 -8.07 16.13
N GLY A 71 3.91 -7.66 15.23
CA GLY A 71 2.64 -7.00 15.54
C GLY A 71 1.57 -7.98 16.01
N ARG A 72 0.62 -7.46 16.79
CA ARG A 72 -0.47 -8.24 17.42
C ARG A 72 -1.80 -8.14 16.70
N PHE A 73 -1.92 -7.23 15.74
CA PHE A 73 -3.14 -7.03 14.98
C PHE A 73 -2.96 -7.48 13.54
N THR A 74 -4.07 -7.91 12.98
CA THR A 74 -4.24 -8.23 11.58
C THR A 74 -5.18 -7.19 10.98
N LEU A 75 -4.82 -6.65 9.82
CA LEU A 75 -5.69 -5.83 8.99
C LEU A 75 -6.21 -6.71 7.87
N ASP A 76 -7.51 -6.96 7.87
CA ASP A 76 -8.20 -7.63 6.78
C ASP A 76 -8.69 -6.60 5.79
N LEU A 77 -8.31 -6.77 4.53
CA LEU A 77 -8.52 -5.83 3.44
C LEU A 77 -9.28 -6.54 2.32
N TYR A 78 -10.44 -6.01 1.93
CA TYR A 78 -11.27 -6.51 0.84
C TYR A 78 -11.29 -5.48 -0.29
N ILE A 79 -10.66 -5.81 -1.40
CA ILE A 79 -10.52 -4.91 -2.55
C ILE A 79 -11.68 -5.15 -3.53
N ARG A 80 -12.32 -4.07 -3.96
CA ARG A 80 -13.46 -4.14 -4.88
C ARG A 80 -13.06 -3.73 -6.30
N ASP A 81 -13.90 -4.09 -7.27
CA ASP A 81 -13.74 -3.79 -8.70
C ASP A 81 -13.78 -2.29 -9.03
N ASP A 82 -14.43 -1.48 -8.21
CA ASP A 82 -14.41 -0.02 -8.25
C ASP A 82 -13.12 0.60 -7.67
N ARG A 83 -12.13 -0.22 -7.32
CA ARG A 83 -10.86 0.15 -6.63
C ARG A 83 -11.07 0.65 -5.20
N SER A 84 -12.30 0.62 -4.67
CA SER A 84 -12.55 0.89 -3.27
C SER A 84 -12.09 -0.28 -2.40
N THR A 85 -12.02 -0.04 -1.10
CA THR A 85 -11.53 -1.04 -0.17
C THR A 85 -12.32 -0.99 1.12
N GLU A 86 -12.86 -2.15 1.50
CA GLU A 86 -13.39 -2.37 2.83
C GLU A 86 -12.30 -2.97 3.70
N TRP A 87 -12.24 -2.56 4.96
CA TRP A 87 -11.19 -3.05 5.85
C TRP A 87 -11.68 -3.20 7.28
N ALA A 88 -11.10 -4.20 7.96
CA ALA A 88 -11.35 -4.50 9.35
C ALA A 88 -10.02 -4.76 10.07
N ILE A 89 -9.95 -4.44 11.35
CA ILE A 89 -8.77 -4.76 12.17
C ILE A 89 -9.18 -5.78 13.22
N GLU A 90 -8.49 -6.91 13.22
CA GLU A 90 -8.61 -7.93 14.24
C GLU A 90 -7.42 -7.85 15.18
N GLY A 91 -7.66 -7.66 16.48
CA GLY A 91 -6.61 -7.62 17.51
C GLY A 91 -6.43 -8.92 18.30
N GLY A 92 -7.06 -10.02 17.86
CA GLY A 92 -7.07 -11.30 18.56
C GLY A 92 -7.47 -11.20 20.03
N ASP A 93 -7.02 -12.17 20.84
CA ASP A 93 -7.16 -12.15 22.31
C ASP A 93 -6.24 -11.12 23.00
N GLU A 94 -5.45 -10.36 22.24
CA GLU A 94 -4.42 -9.44 22.75
C GLU A 94 -4.89 -8.00 22.92
N VAL A 95 -6.13 -7.68 22.52
CA VAL A 95 -6.84 -6.49 23.04
C VAL A 95 -7.31 -6.81 24.45
N SER A 96 -6.36 -6.92 25.39
CA SER A 96 -6.68 -7.16 26.79
C SER A 96 -7.67 -6.11 27.29
N GLU A 97 -8.62 -6.49 28.15
CA GLU A 97 -9.49 -5.55 28.87
C GLU A 97 -8.60 -4.44 29.49
N GLY A 98 -8.63 -3.23 28.91
CA GLY A 98 -7.73 -2.14 29.26
C GLY A 98 -6.87 -1.58 28.13
N THR A 99 -6.98 -2.10 26.90
CA THR A 99 -6.38 -1.46 25.72
C THR A 99 -7.09 -0.13 25.46
N THR A 100 -6.41 0.96 25.76
CA THR A 100 -6.95 2.31 25.54
C THR A 100 -7.00 2.65 24.06
N ALA A 101 -7.91 3.53 23.66
CA ALA A 101 -8.01 4.04 22.29
C ALA A 101 -6.66 4.60 21.78
N VAL A 102 -5.84 5.16 22.68
CA VAL A 102 -4.49 5.66 22.37
C VAL A 102 -3.53 4.53 22.01
N ARG A 103 -3.60 3.39 22.70
CA ARG A 103 -2.76 2.21 22.39
C ARG A 103 -3.11 1.62 21.03
N LEU A 104 -4.40 1.51 20.74
CA LEU A 104 -4.88 1.11 19.41
C LEU A 104 -4.41 2.11 18.34
N ALA A 105 -4.60 3.41 18.57
CA ALA A 105 -4.15 4.46 17.65
C ALA A 105 -2.63 4.43 17.43
N SER A 106 -1.82 4.20 18.48
CA SER A 106 -0.36 4.11 18.34
C SER A 106 0.10 2.92 17.50
N PHE A 107 -0.73 1.88 17.37
CA PHE A 107 -0.49 0.76 16.47
C PHE A 107 -0.95 1.08 15.04
N LEU A 108 -2.10 1.74 14.90
CA LEU A 108 -2.68 2.06 13.59
C LEU A 108 -1.99 3.21 12.88
N VAL A 109 -1.49 4.20 13.61
CA VAL A 109 -0.81 5.35 13.04
C VAL A 109 0.34 4.89 12.12
N PRO A 110 1.28 4.04 12.53
CA PRO A 110 2.33 3.52 11.63
C PRO A 110 1.82 2.74 10.41
N LEU A 111 0.62 2.14 10.46
CA LEU A 111 0.02 1.45 9.31
C LEU A 111 -0.67 2.41 8.34
N MET A 112 -1.09 3.58 8.83
CA MET A 112 -1.82 4.60 8.07
C MET A 112 -0.93 5.77 7.65
N THR A 113 0.22 5.94 8.28
CA THR A 113 1.23 6.91 7.88
C THR A 113 2.08 6.28 6.80
N VAL A 114 1.92 6.77 5.57
CA VAL A 114 2.95 6.65 4.54
C VAL A 114 4.21 7.30 5.12
N ASP A 115 5.28 6.53 5.31
CA ASP A 115 6.60 7.09 5.60
C ASP A 115 6.98 7.94 4.39
N ALA A 116 6.70 9.24 4.47
CA ALA A 116 7.02 10.23 3.45
C ALA A 116 8.50 10.66 3.48
N ASP A 117 9.34 9.99 4.26
CA ASP A 117 10.77 10.28 4.36
C ASP A 117 11.60 9.01 4.13
N ARG A 118 12.01 8.82 2.87
CA ARG A 118 13.28 8.17 2.56
C ARG A 118 13.86 8.59 1.21
#